data_AF-U5WTK3-F1
#
_entry.id   AF-U5WTK3-F1
#
_cell.length_a   1.000
_cell.length_b   1.000
_cell.length_c   1.000
_cell.angle_alpha   90.00
_cell.angle_beta   90.00
_cell.angle_gamma   90.00
#
_symmetry.space_group_name_H-M   'P 1'
#
loop_
_entity.id
_entity.type
_entity.pdbx_description
1 polymer ?
#
loop_
_entity_poly.entity_id
_entity_poly.type
_entity_poly.pdbx_seq_one_letter_code
_entity_poly.pdbx_strand_id
1 'polypeptide(L)'
;MTTTTEYPSAVAKARFVRVSPRKARRVIDLVRGRSVSDALDILRWAPQAASEPVAKVIASAAANAQNNNGLDPTTLVVATVYADEGPTAKRIRPRAQGRAFRIRRRTSHITVVVESRPAKDERSSKSSRARRAEGSKAAAKAGPGSGAKKAASKAPAKKAATKAPAKKSPAKTSETSEAKGGSD
;
A
#
# COMPACT_ATOMS: atom_id res chain seq x y z
N MET A 1 20.36 -8.26 0.84
CA MET A 1 19.78 -9.62 0.90
C MET A 1 18.57 -9.57 1.82
N THR A 2 17.35 -9.56 1.28
CA THR A 2 16.13 -9.59 2.07
C THR A 2 15.86 -11.04 2.49
N THR A 3 15.97 -11.36 3.78
CA THR A 3 15.53 -12.64 4.32
C THR A 3 14.01 -12.71 4.25
N THR A 4 13.47 -13.52 3.34
CA THR A 4 12.04 -13.84 3.30
C THR A 4 11.69 -14.65 4.54
N THR A 5 10.96 -14.06 5.50
CA THR A 5 10.40 -14.83 6.61
C THR A 5 9.24 -15.65 6.07
N GLU A 6 9.39 -16.97 6.06
CA GLU A 6 8.35 -17.90 5.62
C GLU A 6 7.37 -18.16 6.77
N TYR A 7 6.11 -17.80 6.57
CA TYR A 7 5.01 -18.13 7.47
C TYR A 7 4.12 -19.20 6.82
N PRO A 8 3.57 -20.14 7.60
CA PRO A 8 2.59 -21.09 7.06
C PRO A 8 1.37 -20.29 6.59
N SER A 9 0.97 -20.53 5.34
CA SER A 9 -0.05 -19.74 4.65
C SER A 9 -1.11 -20.61 3.99
N ALA A 10 -2.28 -20.02 3.80
CA ALA A 10 -3.40 -20.60 3.07
C ALA A 10 -3.95 -19.60 2.05
N VAL A 11 -4.48 -20.12 0.95
CA VAL A 11 -4.94 -19.31 -0.18
C VAL A 11 -6.41 -19.58 -0.46
N ALA A 12 -7.15 -18.53 -0.82
CA ALA A 12 -8.48 -18.64 -1.40
C ALA A 12 -8.60 -17.74 -2.63
N LYS A 13 -9.39 -18.20 -3.62
CA LYS A 13 -9.58 -17.53 -4.90
C LYS A 13 -11.06 -17.53 -5.27
N ALA A 14 -11.62 -16.37 -5.59
CA ALA A 14 -12.91 -16.25 -6.23
C ALA A 14 -12.74 -15.77 -7.67
N ARG A 15 -13.22 -16.56 -8.63
CA ARG A 15 -13.15 -16.25 -10.06
C ARG A 15 -14.52 -15.81 -10.59
N PHE A 16 -14.48 -15.05 -11.67
CA PHE A 16 -15.66 -14.51 -12.38
C PHE A 16 -16.60 -13.67 -11.51
N VAL A 17 -16.05 -12.97 -10.51
CA VAL A 17 -16.83 -12.08 -9.64
C VAL A 17 -17.35 -10.90 -10.46
N ARG A 18 -18.65 -10.61 -10.39
CA ARG A 18 -19.31 -9.52 -11.13
C ARG A 18 -19.09 -8.14 -10.50
N VAL A 19 -17.84 -7.83 -10.19
CA VAL A 19 -17.39 -6.54 -9.67
C VAL A 19 -16.22 -6.06 -10.52
N SER A 20 -16.19 -4.76 -10.82
CA SER A 20 -15.07 -4.15 -11.55
C SER A 20 -13.80 -4.19 -10.68
N PRO A 21 -12.63 -4.58 -11.22
CA PRO A 21 -11.38 -4.69 -10.44
C PRO A 21 -11.06 -3.44 -9.63
N ARG A 22 -11.23 -2.24 -10.21
CA ARG A 22 -11.02 -0.96 -9.51
C ARG A 22 -11.88 -0.77 -8.26
N LYS A 23 -13.14 -1.24 -8.28
CA LYS A 23 -14.04 -1.15 -7.12
C LYS A 23 -13.65 -2.16 -6.03
N ALA A 24 -13.24 -3.36 -6.43
CA ALA A 24 -12.72 -4.37 -5.50
C ALA A 24 -11.41 -3.90 -4.83
N ARG A 25 -10.46 -3.35 -5.61
CA ARG A 25 -9.17 -2.83 -5.09
C ARG A 25 -9.36 -1.78 -3.99
N ARG A 26 -10.29 -0.83 -4.18
CA ARG A 26 -10.62 0.18 -3.17
C ARG A 26 -10.98 -0.43 -1.80
N VAL A 27 -11.71 -1.55 -1.79
CA VAL A 27 -12.12 -2.22 -0.55
C VAL A 27 -10.99 -3.08 0.01
N ILE A 28 -10.25 -3.76 -0.88
CA ILE A 28 -9.11 -4.61 -0.53
C ILE A 28 -8.00 -3.81 0.20
N ASP A 29 -7.79 -2.56 -0.18
CA ASP A 29 -6.77 -1.72 0.44
C ASP A 29 -7.05 -1.42 1.92
N LEU A 30 -8.31 -1.54 2.38
CA LEU A 30 -8.67 -1.35 3.80
C LEU A 30 -8.22 -2.51 4.69
N VAL A 31 -8.16 -3.72 4.14
CA VAL A 31 -7.95 -4.97 4.91
C VAL A 31 -6.55 -5.53 4.78
N ARG A 32 -5.70 -4.96 3.91
CA ARG A 32 -4.32 -5.42 3.71
C ARG A 32 -3.53 -5.28 5.02
N GLY A 33 -2.93 -6.38 5.48
CA GLY A 33 -2.09 -6.41 6.68
C GLY A 33 -2.84 -6.38 8.01
N ARG A 34 -4.18 -6.52 8.00
CA ARG A 34 -5.00 -6.65 9.21
C ARG A 34 -5.16 -8.11 9.63
N SER A 35 -5.48 -8.35 10.90
CA SER A 35 -5.94 -9.67 11.36
C SER A 35 -7.22 -10.07 10.62
N VAL A 36 -7.47 -11.37 10.52
CA VAL A 36 -8.67 -11.87 9.83
C VAL A 36 -9.96 -11.40 10.53
N SER A 37 -10.00 -11.37 11.87
CA SER A 37 -11.14 -10.87 12.64
C SER A 37 -11.48 -9.43 12.27
N ASP A 38 -10.49 -8.55 12.37
CA ASP A 38 -10.68 -7.11 12.16
C ASP A 38 -11.02 -6.83 10.70
N ALA A 39 -10.41 -7.58 9.76
CA ALA A 39 -10.73 -7.48 8.35
C ALA A 39 -12.20 -7.82 8.06
N LEU A 40 -12.74 -8.88 8.67
CA LEU A 40 -14.15 -9.25 8.51
C LEU A 40 -15.09 -8.19 9.10
N ASP A 41 -14.74 -7.60 10.25
CA ASP A 41 -15.53 -6.53 10.87
C ASP A 41 -15.53 -5.24 10.03
N ILE A 42 -14.36 -4.83 9.53
CA ILE A 42 -14.24 -3.67 8.63
C ILE A 42 -15.10 -3.88 7.39
N LEU A 43 -15.06 -5.08 6.78
CA LEU A 43 -15.82 -5.37 5.57
C LEU A 43 -17.34 -5.44 5.83
N ARG A 44 -17.75 -5.92 7.01
CA ARG A 44 -19.16 -5.97 7.40
C ARG A 44 -19.79 -4.58 7.48
N TRP A 45 -19.05 -3.58 7.94
CA TRP A 45 -19.53 -2.20 8.09
C TRP A 45 -19.10 -1.26 6.96
N ALA A 46 -18.35 -1.76 5.96
CA ALA A 46 -17.97 -0.97 4.82
C ALA A 46 -19.20 -0.65 3.93
N PRO A 47 -19.43 0.62 3.54
CA PRO A 47 -20.60 1.01 2.75
C PRO A 47 -20.52 0.56 1.27
N GLN A 48 -19.45 -0.13 0.87
CA GLN A 48 -19.19 -0.50 -0.52
C GLN A 48 -19.74 -1.91 -0.79
N ALA A 49 -20.62 -2.07 -1.78
CA ALA A 49 -21.16 -3.39 -2.16
C ALA A 49 -20.10 -4.42 -2.60
N ALA A 50 -18.87 -3.98 -2.90
CA ALA A 50 -17.74 -4.88 -3.17
C ALA A 50 -17.18 -5.55 -1.91
N SER A 51 -17.65 -5.21 -0.70
CA SER A 51 -17.23 -5.83 0.55
C SER A 51 -17.72 -7.27 0.70
N GLU A 52 -18.97 -7.57 0.31
CA GLU A 52 -19.53 -8.92 0.50
C GLU A 52 -18.74 -10.01 -0.21
N PRO A 53 -18.36 -9.86 -1.50
CA PRO A 53 -17.55 -10.86 -2.18
C PRO A 53 -16.16 -10.99 -1.55
N VAL A 54 -15.54 -9.88 -1.12
CA VAL A 54 -14.22 -9.91 -0.49
C VAL A 54 -14.28 -10.60 0.87
N ALA A 55 -15.31 -10.32 1.68
CA ALA A 55 -15.51 -10.94 2.99
C ALA A 55 -15.67 -12.45 2.87
N LYS A 56 -16.45 -12.93 1.89
CA LYS A 56 -16.59 -14.38 1.61
C LYS A 56 -15.26 -15.05 1.27
N VAL A 57 -14.40 -14.39 0.49
CA VAL A 57 -13.08 -14.95 0.13
C VAL A 57 -12.15 -14.99 1.34
N ILE A 58 -12.16 -13.95 2.18
CA ILE A 58 -11.35 -13.95 3.41
C ILE A 58 -11.83 -15.03 4.38
N ALA A 59 -13.15 -15.16 4.57
CA ALA A 59 -13.73 -16.22 5.40
C ALA A 59 -13.36 -17.62 4.87
N SER A 60 -13.38 -17.81 3.54
CA SER A 60 -12.93 -19.06 2.92
C SER A 60 -11.44 -19.31 3.11
N ALA A 61 -10.59 -18.28 3.05
CA ALA A 61 -9.15 -18.42 3.30
C ALA A 61 -8.88 -18.82 4.76
N ALA A 62 -9.62 -18.25 5.71
CA ALA A 62 -9.55 -18.61 7.12
C ALA A 62 -9.99 -20.06 7.36
N ALA A 63 -11.09 -20.49 6.73
CA ALA A 63 -11.55 -21.87 6.80
C ALA A 63 -10.53 -22.86 6.20
N ASN A 64 -9.90 -22.51 5.08
CA ASN A 64 -8.82 -23.33 4.50
C ASN A 64 -7.62 -23.44 5.45
N ALA A 65 -7.22 -22.33 6.08
CA ALA A 65 -6.12 -22.33 7.05
C ALA A 65 -6.43 -23.23 8.26
N GLN A 66 -7.66 -23.17 8.77
CA GLN A 66 -8.08 -23.96 9.92
C GLN A 66 -8.22 -25.45 9.59
N ASN A 67 -8.95 -25.78 8.53
CA ASN A 67 -9.34 -27.17 8.27
C ASN A 67 -8.26 -27.97 7.52
N ASN A 68 -7.54 -27.34 6.58
CA ASN A 68 -6.56 -28.06 5.75
C ASN A 68 -5.14 -27.97 6.33
N ASN A 69 -4.81 -26.85 6.97
CA ASN A 69 -3.45 -26.60 7.49
C ASN A 69 -3.37 -26.65 9.02
N GLY A 70 -4.50 -26.82 9.73
CA GLY A 70 -4.52 -26.90 11.20
C GLY A 70 -4.06 -25.62 11.90
N LEU A 71 -4.13 -24.47 11.23
CA LEU A 71 -3.67 -23.19 11.77
C LEU A 71 -4.73 -22.57 12.68
N ASP A 72 -4.27 -21.90 13.74
CA ASP A 72 -5.16 -21.18 14.66
C ASP A 72 -5.73 -19.91 14.00
N PRO A 73 -7.07 -19.79 13.87
CA PRO A 73 -7.71 -18.62 13.27
C PRO A 73 -7.39 -17.29 13.96
N THR A 74 -7.05 -17.30 15.26
CA THR A 74 -6.76 -16.06 16.01
C THR A 74 -5.43 -15.41 15.61
N THR A 75 -4.51 -16.21 15.07
CA THR A 75 -3.16 -15.77 14.66
C THR A 75 -3.07 -15.36 13.19
N LEU A 76 -4.17 -15.53 12.44
CA LEU A 76 -4.17 -15.29 11.00
C LEU A 76 -4.18 -13.80 10.66
N VAL A 77 -3.30 -13.44 9.73
CA VAL A 77 -3.19 -12.09 9.17
C VAL A 77 -3.35 -12.16 7.65
N VAL A 78 -4.04 -11.17 7.08
CA VAL A 78 -4.16 -11.02 5.62
C VAL A 78 -2.83 -10.50 5.07
N ALA A 79 -1.99 -11.42 4.60
CA ALA A 79 -0.65 -11.11 4.08
C ALA A 79 -0.73 -10.39 2.73
N THR A 80 -1.40 -11.02 1.78
CA THR A 80 -1.49 -10.55 0.41
C THR A 80 -2.91 -10.69 -0.09
N VAL A 81 -3.43 -9.62 -0.68
CA VAL A 81 -4.75 -9.62 -1.30
C VAL A 81 -4.72 -8.77 -2.56
N TYR A 82 -5.30 -9.28 -3.63
CA TYR A 82 -5.35 -8.57 -4.90
C TYR A 82 -6.61 -8.93 -5.69
N ALA A 83 -7.01 -7.99 -6.55
CA ALA A 83 -8.10 -8.16 -7.49
C ALA A 83 -7.59 -7.92 -8.90
N ASP A 84 -7.53 -9.00 -9.66
CA ASP A 84 -7.12 -9.01 -11.05
C ASP A 84 -8.32 -8.80 -11.98
N GLU A 85 -8.02 -8.40 -13.20
CA GLU A 85 -9.02 -8.26 -14.24
C GLU A 85 -9.45 -9.64 -14.77
N GLY A 86 -10.74 -9.89 -14.75
CA GLY A 86 -11.34 -11.06 -15.38
C GLY A 86 -11.81 -10.76 -16.81
N PRO A 87 -12.43 -11.73 -17.49
CA PRO A 87 -12.98 -11.52 -18.82
C PRO A 87 -14.03 -10.40 -18.82
N THR A 88 -13.94 -9.55 -19.85
CA THR A 88 -14.85 -8.41 -20.02
C THR A 88 -15.83 -8.67 -21.15
N ALA A 89 -17.13 -8.73 -20.81
CA ALA A 89 -18.18 -8.84 -21.80
C ALA A 89 -18.51 -7.46 -22.41
N LYS A 90 -18.68 -7.43 -23.73
CA LYS A 90 -18.99 -6.21 -24.50
C LYS A 90 -20.50 -6.15 -24.79
N ARG A 91 -21.12 -4.98 -24.65
CA ARG A 91 -22.52 -4.71 -25.03
C ARG A 91 -22.60 -3.38 -25.78
N ILE A 92 -23.51 -3.27 -26.73
CA ILE A 92 -23.74 -2.03 -27.48
C ILE A 92 -24.80 -1.21 -26.74
N ARG A 93 -24.61 0.11 -26.69
CA ARG A 93 -25.59 1.08 -26.19
C ARG A 93 -25.88 2.08 -27.32
N PRO A 94 -27.13 2.15 -27.81
CA PRO A 94 -27.51 3.14 -28.80
C PRO A 94 -27.43 4.55 -28.20
N ARG A 95 -27.06 5.53 -29.03
CA ARG A 95 -26.98 6.96 -28.70
C ARG A 95 -27.54 7.80 -29.86
N ALA A 96 -27.74 9.09 -29.61
CA ALA A 96 -28.21 10.05 -30.60
C ALA A 96 -27.38 10.01 -31.89
N GLN A 97 -28.00 10.38 -33.01
CA GLN A 97 -27.39 10.41 -34.36
C GLN A 97 -26.84 9.04 -34.81
N GLY A 98 -27.53 7.93 -34.49
CA GLY A 98 -27.14 6.59 -34.93
C GLY A 98 -25.84 6.05 -34.30
N ARG A 99 -25.27 6.72 -33.30
CA ARG A 99 -23.98 6.33 -32.71
C ARG A 99 -24.13 5.08 -31.83
N ALA A 100 -23.22 4.12 -31.98
CA ALA A 100 -23.18 2.89 -31.19
C ALA A 100 -22.00 2.91 -30.19
N PHE A 101 -22.29 3.15 -28.91
CA PHE A 101 -21.25 3.13 -27.86
C PHE A 101 -21.10 1.73 -27.25
N ARG A 102 -19.90 1.42 -26.74
CA ARG A 102 -19.60 0.14 -26.11
C ARG A 102 -19.65 0.23 -24.59
N ILE A 103 -20.53 -0.54 -23.95
CA ILE A 103 -20.49 -0.79 -22.50
C ILE A 103 -19.63 -2.03 -22.24
N ARG A 104 -18.69 -1.91 -21.30
CA ARG A 104 -17.87 -3.02 -20.80
C ARG A 104 -18.44 -3.54 -19.49
N ARG A 105 -18.90 -4.79 -19.47
CA ARG A 105 -19.27 -5.53 -18.25
C ARG A 105 -18.04 -6.29 -17.76
N ARG A 106 -17.27 -5.64 -16.91
CA ARG A 106 -16.02 -6.17 -16.35
C ARG A 106 -16.29 -7.15 -15.22
N THR A 107 -15.51 -8.21 -15.15
CA THR A 107 -15.45 -9.11 -14.00
C THR A 107 -14.07 -9.01 -13.35
N SER A 108 -13.93 -9.59 -12.15
CA SER A 108 -12.66 -9.66 -11.44
C SER A 108 -12.38 -11.07 -10.90
N HIS A 109 -11.11 -11.30 -10.59
CA HIS A 109 -10.64 -12.46 -9.85
C HIS A 109 -10.01 -11.94 -8.56
N ILE A 110 -10.52 -12.37 -7.41
CA ILE A 110 -10.04 -11.95 -6.10
C ILE A 110 -9.22 -13.11 -5.53
N THR A 111 -7.98 -12.82 -5.16
CA THR A 111 -7.10 -13.80 -4.50
C THR A 111 -6.69 -13.24 -3.14
N VAL A 112 -6.83 -14.06 -2.11
CA VAL A 112 -6.44 -13.76 -0.73
C VAL A 112 -5.44 -14.82 -0.29
N VAL A 113 -4.36 -14.37 0.35
CA VAL A 113 -3.38 -15.19 1.05
C VAL A 113 -3.41 -14.76 2.51
N VAL A 114 -3.73 -15.70 3.38
CA VAL A 114 -3.64 -15.53 4.84
C VAL A 114 -2.42 -16.29 5.33
N GLU A 115 -1.74 -15.76 6.34
CA GLU A 115 -0.62 -16.44 6.97
C GLU A 115 -0.73 -16.35 8.49
N SER A 116 -0.28 -17.39 9.19
CA SER A 116 -0.19 -17.35 10.65
C SER A 116 1.06 -16.58 11.03
N ARG A 117 0.87 -15.43 11.67
CA ARG A 117 1.96 -14.66 12.26
C ARG A 117 1.91 -14.81 13.77
N PRO A 118 3.02 -15.13 14.44
CA PRO A 118 3.05 -15.08 15.89
C PRO A 118 2.73 -13.65 16.35
N ALA A 119 1.98 -13.53 17.44
CA ALA A 119 1.58 -12.23 17.99
C ALA A 119 2.83 -11.37 18.21
N LYS A 120 2.84 -10.16 17.64
CA LYS A 120 3.85 -9.17 18.02
C LYS A 120 3.58 -8.83 19.47
N ASP A 121 4.47 -9.25 20.38
CA ASP A 121 4.44 -8.83 21.77
C ASP A 121 4.49 -7.30 21.86
N GLU A 122 3.31 -6.68 21.99
CA GLU A 122 3.09 -5.28 22.32
C GLU A 122 3.83 -4.87 23.63
N ARG A 123 4.25 -5.85 24.44
CA ARG A 123 5.12 -5.63 25.60
C ARG A 123 6.50 -5.10 25.17
N SER A 124 7.05 -5.55 24.04
CA SER A 124 8.37 -5.08 23.56
C SER A 124 8.30 -3.67 22.96
N SER A 125 7.20 -3.31 22.29
CA SER A 125 6.97 -1.96 21.75
C SER A 125 6.68 -0.96 22.87
N LYS A 126 5.92 -1.34 23.90
CA LYS A 126 5.67 -0.52 25.10
C LYS A 126 6.93 -0.37 25.96
N SER A 127 7.72 -1.44 26.13
CA SER A 127 9.01 -1.41 26.84
C SER A 127 10.03 -0.51 26.12
N SER A 128 10.16 -0.61 24.80
CA SER A 128 11.07 0.26 24.03
C SER A 128 10.61 1.72 23.99
N ARG A 129 9.29 1.98 23.97
CA ARG A 129 8.72 3.34 24.07
C ARG A 129 8.88 3.92 25.48
N ALA A 130 8.71 3.12 26.53
CA ALA A 130 8.94 3.51 27.91
C ALA A 130 10.42 3.81 28.18
N ARG A 131 11.34 2.94 27.71
CA ARG A 131 12.80 3.18 27.79
C ARG A 131 13.23 4.43 27.02
N ARG A 132 12.63 4.70 25.84
CA ARG A 132 12.88 5.95 25.08
C ARG A 132 12.35 7.19 25.80
N ALA A 133 11.22 7.09 26.49
CA ALA A 133 10.64 8.19 27.27
C ALA A 133 11.44 8.48 28.56
N GLU A 134 12.04 7.46 29.18
CA GLU A 134 12.97 7.66 30.30
C GLU A 134 14.30 8.26 29.83
N GLY A 135 14.85 7.80 28.70
CA GLY A 135 16.07 8.36 28.13
C GLY A 135 15.94 9.84 27.73
N SER A 136 14.78 10.26 27.20
CA SER A 136 14.53 11.67 26.89
C SER A 136 14.31 12.54 28.13
N LYS A 137 13.71 11.99 29.20
CA LYS A 137 13.64 12.67 30.51
C LYS A 137 15.00 12.81 31.18
N ALA A 138 15.88 11.82 31.06
CA ALA A 138 17.25 11.89 31.58
C ALA A 138 18.10 12.93 30.83
N ALA A 139 17.97 13.00 29.50
CA ALA A 139 18.62 14.02 28.68
C ALA A 139 18.09 15.45 28.94
N ALA A 140 16.82 15.61 29.30
CA ALA A 140 16.24 16.91 29.67
C ALA A 140 16.62 17.36 31.09
N LYS A 141 17.00 16.44 31.99
CA LYS A 141 17.46 16.74 33.35
C LYS A 141 18.96 17.09 33.42
N ALA A 142 19.73 16.64 32.43
CA ALA A 142 21.10 17.09 32.18
C ALA A 142 21.09 18.33 31.27
N GLY A 143 20.75 19.49 31.83
CA GLY A 143 20.85 20.75 31.11
C GLY A 143 22.29 21.05 30.64
N PRO A 144 22.48 21.85 29.57
CA PRO A 144 23.81 22.20 29.10
C PRO A 144 24.45 23.20 30.07
N GLY A 145 25.48 22.77 30.81
CA GLY A 145 26.42 23.69 31.45
C GLY A 145 26.91 23.28 32.84
N SER A 146 28.13 22.75 32.94
CA SER A 146 29.22 23.39 33.70
C SER A 146 30.54 22.66 33.43
N GLY A 147 31.57 23.43 33.05
CA GLY A 147 32.91 22.93 32.74
C GLY A 147 33.71 23.96 31.96
N ALA A 148 34.06 25.08 32.59
CA ALA A 148 34.88 26.13 32.01
C ALA A 148 36.40 25.89 32.24
N LYS A 149 37.18 26.24 31.20
CA LYS A 149 38.62 26.66 31.15
C LYS A 149 39.77 25.64 31.06
N LYS A 150 40.30 25.48 29.84
CA LYS A 150 41.66 25.87 29.30
C LYS A 150 41.80 25.18 27.92
N ALA A 151 42.33 25.71 26.83
CA ALA A 151 43.28 26.78 26.58
C ALA A 151 43.04 27.42 25.19
N ALA A 152 43.48 28.67 25.03
CA ALA A 152 43.48 29.39 23.77
C ALA A 152 44.73 29.04 22.92
N SER A 153 44.59 28.95 21.59
CA SER A 153 45.43 29.72 20.65
C SER A 153 45.06 29.49 19.18
N LYS A 154 45.01 30.63 18.45
CA LYS A 154 45.34 30.88 17.02
C LYS A 154 44.30 30.67 15.89
N ALA A 155 43.90 31.85 15.37
CA ALA A 155 43.91 32.27 13.95
C ALA A 155 42.62 32.07 13.10
N PRO A 156 42.44 32.81 11.99
CA PRO A 156 41.67 34.06 11.99
C PRO A 156 40.55 34.12 10.93
N ALA A 157 39.79 35.21 10.99
CA ALA A 157 38.73 35.61 10.07
C ALA A 157 39.12 35.62 8.57
N LYS A 158 38.14 35.32 7.70
CA LYS A 158 37.96 36.00 6.41
C LYS A 158 36.48 36.00 5.95
N LYS A 159 36.03 37.21 5.59
CA LYS A 159 34.75 37.59 4.95
C LYS A 159 34.66 37.09 3.49
N ALA A 160 33.43 36.85 3.02
CA ALA A 160 32.81 37.36 1.77
C ALA A 160 31.55 36.52 1.48
N ALA A 161 30.30 36.98 1.67
CA ALA A 161 29.56 37.98 0.87
C ALA A 161 29.51 37.66 -0.63
N THR A 162 28.36 37.17 -1.14
CA THR A 162 27.46 37.85 -2.09
C THR A 162 26.72 36.95 -3.10
N LYS A 163 25.42 37.30 -3.27
CA LYS A 163 24.57 37.29 -4.47
C LYS A 163 24.00 35.98 -5.06
N ALA A 164 22.68 35.86 -4.90
CA ALA A 164 21.78 35.37 -5.97
C ALA A 164 21.79 36.33 -7.18
N PRO A 165 21.40 35.89 -8.39
CA PRO A 165 19.98 36.05 -8.78
C PRO A 165 19.41 34.97 -9.73
N ALA A 166 18.09 35.03 -9.89
CA ALA A 166 17.25 34.25 -10.81
C ALA A 166 17.22 34.80 -12.26
N LYS A 167 16.91 33.93 -13.24
CA LYS A 167 16.01 34.10 -14.44
C LYS A 167 16.18 32.90 -15.38
N LYS A 168 15.11 32.12 -15.69
CA LYS A 168 14.12 32.22 -16.79
C LYS A 168 14.58 31.55 -18.11
N SER A 169 13.71 30.66 -18.62
CA SER A 169 13.79 29.74 -19.79
C SER A 169 14.09 30.40 -21.15
N PRO A 170 14.28 29.62 -22.24
CA PRO A 170 13.14 29.34 -23.13
C PRO A 170 13.14 27.99 -23.88
N ALA A 171 11.99 27.70 -24.50
CA ALA A 171 11.69 26.64 -25.45
C ALA A 171 12.18 26.93 -26.88
N LYS A 172 12.34 25.88 -27.70
CA LYS A 172 12.38 25.86 -29.19
C LYS A 172 12.10 24.39 -29.61
N THR A 173 10.94 23.98 -30.16
CA THR A 173 10.43 24.12 -31.55
C THR A 173 11.45 23.93 -32.67
N SER A 174 11.29 22.84 -33.44
CA SER A 174 11.70 22.72 -34.84
C SER A 174 10.83 21.68 -35.56
N GLU A 175 9.84 22.15 -36.33
CA GLU A 175 9.50 21.61 -37.67
C GLU A 175 10.74 21.86 -38.58
N THR A 176 11.10 21.07 -39.60
CA THR A 176 10.45 20.69 -40.88
C THR A 176 11.32 19.53 -41.44
N SER A 177 10.87 18.51 -42.19
CA SER A 177 10.46 18.58 -43.59
C SER A 177 9.96 17.24 -44.15
N GLU A 178 9.04 17.37 -45.11
CA GLU A 178 8.44 16.36 -45.99
C GLU A 178 9.47 15.53 -46.78
N ALA A 179 9.13 14.25 -47.05
CA ALA A 179 9.38 13.60 -48.34
C ALA A 179 8.43 12.41 -48.55
N LYS A 180 7.91 12.33 -49.78
CA LYS A 180 6.87 11.47 -50.36
C LYS A 180 7.17 9.95 -50.32
N GLY A 181 6.08 9.18 -50.31
CA GLY A 181 5.83 8.16 -51.34
C GLY A 181 5.88 6.68 -50.91
N GLY A 182 4.86 5.91 -51.30
CA GLY A 182 4.98 4.45 -51.45
C GLY A 182 3.79 3.65 -50.94
N SER A 183 2.93 3.25 -51.87
CA SER A 183 1.89 2.23 -51.78
C SER A 183 2.42 0.82 -51.46
N ASP A 184 1.71 0.09 -50.60
CA ASP A 184 1.29 -1.33 -50.73
C ASP A 184 0.32 -1.69 -49.59
#